data_AF-A0A0R8HK55-F1
#
_entry.id   AF-A0A0R8HK55-F1
#
_cell.length_a   1.000
_cell.length_b   1.000
_cell.length_c   1.000
_cell.angle_alpha   90.00
_cell.angle_beta   90.00
_cell.angle_gamma   90.00
#
_symmetry.space_group_name_H-M   'P 1'
#
loop_
_entity.id
_entity.type
_entity.pdbx_description
1 polymer ?
#
loop_
_entity_poly.entity_id
_entity_poly.type
_entity_poly.pdbx_seq_one_letter_code
_entity_poly.pdbx_strand_id
1 'polypeptide(L)'
;MFSLVIFCILLTGILTDDTGGLKSTEYQQERDLLKLLHEGHAIDRKRSSSYTKDIEESISQRQVDLQDTVIQDLLKLLHEGHAINKKRVTYSGENEVKGREKRLKLSSEIDHQQRDSAYNIIQGLLKLLHQEKAFDRKRSASNTADKRAKLTDLKLRQREADNAILEYELSEAKRAIDASCNDQLGKSRCQKYRKYGFCRKDYRLKKLCRKTCGFCGVMPKVPHCAKTALGCCWDFQTPKKDGAGTNCPKCRDNPKKRRVCKMFEPDCNSNKDAGSFMRKTCPRTCGVCGEGAMCMDDPAKEMYCEEWSNEGMCETEKPMMSVYCRKTCGIC
;
A
#
# COMPACT_ATOMS: atom_id res chain seq x y z
N MET A 1 36.00 5.11 -38.75
CA MET A 1 37.33 5.07 -39.40
C MET A 1 37.38 5.85 -40.72
N PHE A 2 36.32 5.89 -41.54
CA PHE A 2 36.31 6.67 -42.79
C PHE A 2 36.36 8.21 -42.62
N SER A 3 35.83 8.77 -41.52
CA SER A 3 35.83 10.22 -41.31
C SER A 3 37.20 10.83 -40.96
N LEU A 4 38.18 10.02 -40.55
CA LEU A 4 39.54 10.50 -40.24
C LEU A 4 40.44 10.56 -41.49
N VAL A 5 40.14 9.77 -42.53
CA VAL A 5 40.92 9.77 -43.79
C VAL A 5 40.63 11.02 -44.63
N ILE A 6 39.39 11.52 -44.61
CA ILE A 6 39.00 12.73 -45.35
C ILE A 6 39.61 13.99 -44.74
N PHE A 7 39.84 14.02 -43.42
CA PHE A 7 40.44 15.17 -42.75
C PHE A 7 41.94 15.30 -43.03
N CYS A 8 42.65 14.19 -43.29
CA CYS A 8 44.07 14.23 -43.66
C CYS A 8 44.32 14.72 -45.09
N ILE A 9 43.41 14.43 -46.03
CA ILE A 9 43.58 14.85 -47.44
C ILE A 9 43.36 16.36 -47.61
N LEU A 10 42.51 16.97 -46.77
CA LEU A 10 42.26 18.42 -46.81
C LEU A 10 43.39 19.25 -46.16
N LEU A 11 44.17 18.66 -45.25
CA LEU A 11 45.27 19.35 -44.58
C LEU A 11 46.57 19.41 -45.41
N THR A 12 46.75 18.52 -46.40
CA THR A 12 47.92 18.54 -47.29
C THR A 12 47.79 19.46 -48.51
N GLY A 13 46.62 20.08 -48.74
CA GLY A 13 46.34 20.87 -49.94
C GLY A 13 46.57 22.39 -49.86
N ILE A 14 47.09 22.93 -48.75
CA ILE A 14 47.16 24.40 -48.52
C ILE A 14 48.57 24.99 -48.70
N LEU A 15 49.59 24.21 -49.09
CA LEU A 15 50.95 24.74 -49.27
C LEU A 15 51.55 24.34 -50.62
N THR A 16 51.08 24.96 -51.70
CA THR A 16 51.89 25.33 -52.88
C THR A 16 51.04 26.24 -53.77
N ASP A 17 51.33 27.54 -53.77
CA ASP A 17 50.98 28.43 -54.87
C ASP A 17 52.27 28.81 -55.60
N ASP A 18 52.12 29.12 -56.89
CA ASP A 18 53.13 29.52 -57.89
C ASP A 18 53.83 28.40 -58.68
N THR A 19 53.13 27.87 -59.68
CA THR A 19 53.49 28.07 -61.10
C THR A 19 52.38 27.53 -62.00
N GLY A 20 52.02 28.31 -63.02
CA GLY A 20 50.79 28.16 -63.77
C GLY A 20 50.70 26.99 -64.74
N GLY A 21 49.47 26.79 -65.20
CA GLY A 21 49.14 26.24 -66.51
C GLY A 21 49.00 24.72 -66.58
N LEU A 22 47.82 24.29 -67.08
CA LEU A 22 47.42 22.95 -67.53
C LEU A 22 46.91 21.97 -66.45
N LYS A 23 45.57 21.83 -66.38
CA LYS A 23 44.80 20.61 -66.78
C LYS A 23 43.36 20.70 -66.25
N SER A 24 42.43 21.14 -67.10
CA SER A 24 41.01 21.32 -66.76
C SER A 24 40.13 20.07 -66.91
N THR A 25 40.70 18.91 -67.25
CA THR A 25 39.93 17.69 -67.54
C THR A 25 39.90 16.68 -66.39
N GLU A 26 40.92 16.66 -65.53
CA GLU A 26 40.99 15.73 -64.37
C GLU A 26 40.03 16.16 -63.24
N TYR A 27 39.87 17.47 -63.03
CA TYR A 27 38.98 18.01 -62.00
C TYR A 27 37.49 17.74 -62.28
N GLN A 28 37.11 17.61 -63.55
CA GLN A 28 35.74 17.31 -63.92
C GLN A 28 35.38 15.84 -63.64
N GLN A 29 36.35 14.93 -63.80
CA GLN A 29 36.17 13.50 -63.60
C GLN A 29 36.01 13.13 -62.12
N GLU A 30 36.71 13.82 -61.21
CA GLU A 30 36.53 13.64 -59.76
C GLU A 30 35.18 14.18 -59.27
N ARG A 31 34.68 15.26 -59.87
CA ARG A 31 33.40 15.88 -59.49
C ARG A 31 32.20 15.01 -59.87
N ASP A 32 32.27 14.33 -61.01
CA ASP A 32 31.23 13.40 -61.46
C ASP A 32 31.26 12.09 -60.66
N LEU A 33 32.44 11.62 -60.22
CA LEU A 33 32.55 10.48 -59.29
C LEU A 33 31.93 10.79 -57.92
N LEU A 34 32.11 12.02 -57.41
CA LEU A 34 31.53 12.46 -56.13
C LEU A 34 30.01 12.57 -56.16
N LYS A 35 29.42 12.93 -57.31
CA LYS A 35 27.96 12.93 -57.52
C LYS A 35 27.38 11.52 -57.49
N LEU A 36 28.02 10.56 -58.15
CA LEU A 36 27.58 9.15 -58.14
C LEU A 36 27.66 8.52 -56.73
N LEU A 37 28.67 8.88 -55.94
CA LEU A 37 28.78 8.48 -54.53
C LEU A 37 27.67 9.07 -53.65
N HIS A 38 27.27 10.33 -53.87
CA HIS A 38 26.17 10.96 -53.13
C HIS A 38 24.80 10.37 -53.49
N GLU A 39 24.57 10.04 -54.75
CA GLU A 39 23.31 9.44 -55.20
C GLU A 39 23.17 7.98 -54.73
N GLY A 40 24.26 7.21 -54.67
CA GLY A 40 24.27 5.86 -54.12
C GLY A 40 23.88 5.81 -52.64
N HIS A 41 24.33 6.76 -51.82
CA HIS A 41 24.00 6.83 -50.39
C HIS A 41 22.55 7.26 -50.10
N ALA A 42 21.89 7.96 -51.03
CA ALA A 42 20.50 8.39 -50.87
C ALA A 42 19.51 7.21 -51.07
N ILE A 43 19.86 6.23 -51.89
CA ILE A 43 19.03 5.05 -52.18
C ILE A 43 19.09 4.06 -51.02
N ASP A 44 20.24 3.90 -50.38
CA ASP A 44 20.41 2.97 -49.26
C ASP A 44 19.72 3.45 -47.95
N ARG A 45 19.66 4.77 -47.72
CA ARG A 45 18.91 5.34 -46.58
C ARG A 45 17.40 5.13 -46.67
N LYS A 46 16.82 5.19 -47.88
CA LYS A 46 15.37 5.02 -48.05
C LYS A 46 14.94 3.56 -47.85
N ARG A 47 15.75 2.58 -48.25
CA ARG A 47 15.49 1.16 -47.96
C ARG A 47 15.67 0.80 -46.48
N SER A 48 16.68 1.37 -45.81
CA SER A 48 16.90 1.17 -44.37
C SER A 48 15.77 1.75 -43.50
N SER A 49 15.17 2.88 -43.91
CA SER A 49 14.06 3.52 -43.16
C SER A 49 12.72 2.80 -43.28
N SER A 50 12.45 2.07 -44.36
CA SER A 50 11.20 1.30 -44.50
C SER A 50 11.25 0.03 -43.65
N TYR A 51 12.37 -0.69 -43.72
CA TYR A 51 12.54 -1.97 -43.02
C TYR A 51 12.55 -1.83 -41.49
N THR A 52 13.00 -0.69 -40.98
CA THR A 52 13.03 -0.40 -39.54
C THR A 52 11.65 -0.08 -38.97
N LYS A 53 10.75 0.53 -39.75
CA LYS A 53 9.36 0.77 -39.33
C LYS A 53 8.54 -0.52 -39.21
N ASP A 54 8.65 -1.39 -40.21
CA ASP A 54 7.89 -2.66 -40.21
C ASP A 54 8.34 -3.59 -39.05
N ILE A 55 9.62 -3.54 -38.69
CA ILE A 55 10.17 -4.25 -37.53
C ILE A 55 9.71 -3.60 -36.22
N GLU A 56 9.66 -2.27 -36.13
CA GLU A 56 9.17 -1.56 -34.93
C GLU A 56 7.69 -1.85 -34.65
N GLU A 57 6.85 -1.84 -35.68
CA GLU A 57 5.42 -2.13 -35.56
C GLU A 57 5.18 -3.60 -35.18
N SER A 58 5.94 -4.53 -35.77
CA SER A 58 5.89 -5.95 -35.42
C SER A 58 6.35 -6.26 -33.99
N ILE A 59 7.36 -5.53 -33.48
CA ILE A 59 7.82 -5.69 -32.09
C ILE A 59 6.82 -5.09 -31.11
N SER A 60 6.26 -3.92 -31.42
CA SER A 60 5.26 -3.27 -30.57
C SER A 60 3.97 -4.10 -30.47
N GLN A 61 3.52 -4.70 -31.57
CA GLN A 61 2.35 -5.58 -31.57
C GLN A 61 2.60 -6.84 -30.73
N ARG A 62 3.76 -7.48 -30.89
CA ARG A 62 4.13 -8.65 -30.08
C ARG A 62 4.24 -8.34 -28.59
N GLN A 63 4.63 -7.13 -28.19
CA GLN A 63 4.65 -6.73 -26.77
C GLN A 63 3.24 -6.59 -26.19
N VAL A 64 2.28 -6.06 -26.95
CA VAL A 64 0.88 -5.97 -26.52
C VAL A 64 0.27 -7.36 -26.38
N ASP A 65 0.49 -8.23 -27.35
CA ASP A 65 -0.02 -9.61 -27.33
C ASP A 65 0.58 -10.44 -26.16
N LEU A 66 1.85 -10.17 -25.80
CA LEU A 66 2.51 -10.81 -24.66
C LEU A 66 1.97 -10.29 -23.31
N GLN A 67 1.63 -9.00 -23.21
CA GLN A 67 1.03 -8.44 -22.00
C GLN A 67 -0.39 -8.97 -21.80
N ASP A 68 -1.19 -9.05 -22.86
CA ASP A 68 -2.56 -9.57 -22.78
C ASP A 68 -2.59 -11.05 -22.40
N THR A 69 -1.67 -11.87 -22.93
CA THR A 69 -1.58 -13.29 -22.54
C THR A 69 -1.18 -13.47 -21.08
N VAL A 70 -0.20 -12.70 -20.57
CA VAL A 70 0.21 -12.74 -19.16
C VAL A 70 -0.92 -12.29 -18.22
N ILE A 71 -1.68 -11.26 -18.61
CA ILE A 71 -2.84 -10.78 -17.83
C ILE A 71 -3.95 -11.84 -17.82
N GLN A 72 -4.25 -12.49 -18.95
CA GLN A 72 -5.26 -13.55 -19.03
C GLN A 72 -4.89 -14.78 -18.20
N ASP A 73 -3.62 -15.19 -18.21
CA ASP A 73 -3.13 -16.31 -17.39
C ASP A 73 -3.21 -16.00 -15.89
N LEU A 74 -2.88 -14.77 -15.48
CA LEU A 74 -3.05 -14.29 -14.10
C LEU A 74 -4.53 -14.29 -13.67
N LEU A 75 -5.44 -13.81 -14.53
CA LEU A 75 -6.88 -13.83 -14.26
C LEU A 75 -7.43 -15.25 -14.17
N LYS A 76 -6.92 -16.18 -14.98
CA LYS A 76 -7.31 -17.59 -14.92
C LYS A 76 -6.87 -18.24 -13.60
N LEU A 77 -5.64 -17.99 -13.15
CA LEU A 77 -5.13 -18.49 -11.87
C LEU A 77 -5.94 -17.95 -10.68
N LEU A 78 -6.35 -16.67 -10.72
CA LEU A 78 -7.23 -16.08 -9.70
C LEU A 78 -8.61 -16.76 -9.67
N HIS A 79 -9.21 -17.02 -10.84
CA HIS A 79 -10.50 -17.70 -10.92
C HIS A 79 -10.45 -19.17 -10.45
N GLU A 80 -9.39 -19.90 -10.80
CA GLU A 80 -9.20 -21.29 -10.37
C GLU A 80 -8.96 -21.39 -8.86
N GLY A 81 -8.22 -20.44 -8.27
CA GLY A 81 -8.07 -20.30 -6.82
C GLY A 81 -9.41 -20.07 -6.11
N HIS A 82 -10.29 -19.25 -6.68
CA HIS A 82 -11.65 -19.03 -6.16
C HIS A 82 -12.55 -20.29 -6.24
N ALA A 83 -12.43 -21.11 -7.28
CA ALA A 83 -13.22 -22.33 -7.45
C ALA A 83 -12.86 -23.42 -6.42
N ILE A 84 -11.57 -23.52 -6.06
CA ILE A 84 -11.09 -24.43 -5.02
C ILE A 84 -11.63 -24.02 -3.64
N ASN A 85 -11.72 -22.72 -3.37
CA ASN A 85 -12.25 -22.21 -2.10
C ASN A 85 -13.77 -22.44 -1.94
N LYS A 86 -14.53 -22.44 -3.05
CA LYS A 86 -16.00 -22.65 -3.05
C LYS A 86 -16.41 -24.11 -2.80
N LYS A 87 -15.58 -25.10 -3.17
CA LYS A 87 -15.85 -26.54 -2.91
C LYS A 87 -15.66 -26.96 -1.44
N ARG A 88 -15.17 -26.07 -0.56
CA ARG A 88 -14.86 -26.37 0.85
C ARG A 88 -16.06 -26.33 1.81
N VAL A 89 -17.27 -25.97 1.36
CA VAL A 89 -18.39 -25.57 2.25
C VAL A 89 -19.45 -26.66 2.52
N THR A 90 -19.38 -27.86 1.92
CA THR A 90 -20.44 -28.87 2.10
C THR A 90 -19.92 -30.23 2.56
N TYR A 91 -19.56 -30.39 3.84
CA TYR A 91 -19.47 -31.71 4.48
C TYR A 91 -19.75 -31.61 5.99
N SER A 92 -20.96 -32.01 6.39
CA SER A 92 -21.38 -32.20 7.79
C SER A 92 -21.29 -33.69 8.14
N GLY A 93 -20.43 -34.05 9.08
CA GLY A 93 -20.32 -35.42 9.59
C GLY A 93 -19.41 -35.49 10.81
N GLU A 94 -19.94 -36.06 11.88
CA GLU A 94 -19.44 -36.08 13.25
C GLU A 94 -18.13 -36.87 13.39
N ASN A 95 -17.00 -36.15 13.54
CA ASN A 95 -15.73 -36.60 14.13
C ASN A 95 -14.77 -35.38 14.17
N GLU A 96 -15.08 -34.39 15.02
CA GLU A 96 -14.66 -32.99 14.81
C GLU A 96 -13.28 -32.57 15.36
N VAL A 97 -12.66 -33.25 16.33
CA VAL A 97 -11.49 -32.65 17.02
C VAL A 97 -10.17 -32.97 16.30
N LYS A 98 -9.84 -34.24 16.05
CA LYS A 98 -8.60 -34.62 15.33
C LYS A 98 -8.61 -34.20 13.85
N GLY A 99 -9.79 -34.10 13.23
CA GLY A 99 -9.96 -33.65 11.86
C GLY A 99 -9.81 -32.13 11.67
N ARG A 100 -10.00 -31.32 12.72
CA ARG A 100 -9.85 -29.85 12.63
C ARG A 100 -8.38 -29.43 12.62
N GLU A 101 -7.54 -30.04 13.45
CA GLU A 101 -6.12 -29.69 13.51
C GLU A 101 -5.40 -30.02 12.18
N LYS A 102 -5.67 -31.19 11.59
CA LYS A 102 -5.11 -31.57 10.29
C LYS A 102 -5.60 -30.69 9.15
N ARG A 103 -6.86 -30.20 9.23
CA ARG A 103 -7.43 -29.25 8.24
C ARG A 103 -6.86 -27.84 8.36
N LEU A 104 -6.59 -27.37 9.59
CA LEU A 104 -5.94 -26.07 9.82
C LEU A 104 -4.51 -26.08 9.28
N LYS A 105 -3.74 -27.14 9.56
CA LYS A 105 -2.37 -27.32 9.02
C LYS A 105 -2.35 -27.34 7.48
N LEU A 106 -3.24 -28.13 6.87
CA LEU A 106 -3.33 -28.20 5.40
C LEU A 106 -3.79 -26.87 4.77
N SER A 107 -4.68 -26.11 5.44
CA SER A 107 -5.08 -24.79 4.94
C SER A 107 -3.92 -23.79 5.01
N SER A 108 -3.16 -23.76 6.11
CA SER A 108 -2.01 -22.87 6.22
C SER A 108 -0.91 -23.19 5.21
N GLU A 109 -0.70 -24.47 4.88
CA GLU A 109 0.27 -24.89 3.85
C GLU A 109 -0.16 -24.45 2.45
N ILE A 110 -1.45 -24.60 2.11
CA ILE A 110 -1.99 -24.15 0.82
C ILE A 110 -1.90 -22.62 0.69
N ASP A 111 -2.22 -21.87 1.76
CA ASP A 111 -2.13 -20.41 1.77
C ASP A 111 -0.67 -19.91 1.69
N HIS A 112 0.29 -20.68 2.20
CA HIS A 112 1.72 -20.38 2.05
C HIS A 112 2.18 -20.63 0.61
N GLN A 113 1.82 -21.78 0.04
CA GLN A 113 2.20 -22.14 -1.32
C GLN A 113 1.62 -21.18 -2.36
N GLN A 114 0.36 -20.74 -2.19
CA GLN A 114 -0.25 -19.73 -3.06
C GLN A 114 0.45 -18.36 -2.95
N ARG A 115 0.86 -17.96 -1.74
CA ARG A 115 1.64 -16.72 -1.54
C ARG A 115 3.03 -16.79 -2.18
N ASP A 116 3.73 -17.90 -2.05
CA ASP A 116 5.05 -18.08 -2.67
C ASP A 116 4.97 -18.06 -4.20
N SER A 117 3.95 -18.72 -4.78
CA SER A 117 3.70 -18.66 -6.22
C SER A 117 3.39 -17.23 -6.69
N ALA A 118 2.52 -16.50 -5.98
CA ALA A 118 2.22 -15.11 -6.32
C ALA A 118 3.46 -14.20 -6.22
N TYR A 119 4.27 -14.35 -5.17
CA TYR A 119 5.51 -13.60 -4.98
C TYR A 119 6.52 -13.86 -6.11
N ASN A 120 6.70 -15.11 -6.51
CA ASN A 120 7.60 -15.47 -7.61
C ASN A 120 7.15 -14.89 -8.95
N ILE A 121 5.84 -14.85 -9.22
CA ILE A 121 5.30 -14.20 -10.43
C ILE A 121 5.57 -12.70 -10.39
N ILE A 122 5.31 -12.03 -9.26
CA ILE A 122 5.57 -10.58 -9.09
C ILE A 122 7.07 -10.27 -9.29
N GLN A 123 7.96 -11.07 -8.72
CA GLN A 123 9.41 -10.92 -8.90
C GLN A 123 9.85 -11.13 -10.36
N GLY A 124 9.22 -12.07 -11.07
CA GLY A 124 9.42 -12.28 -12.50
C GLY A 124 9.03 -11.03 -13.32
N LEU A 125 7.84 -10.47 -13.06
CA LEU A 125 7.36 -9.27 -13.72
C LEU A 125 8.23 -8.04 -13.44
N LEU A 126 8.70 -7.88 -12.19
CA LEU A 126 9.64 -6.81 -11.83
C LEU A 126 10.97 -6.92 -12.59
N LYS A 127 11.51 -8.12 -12.76
CA LYS A 127 12.73 -8.35 -13.57
C LYS A 127 12.52 -7.94 -15.03
N LEU A 128 11.37 -8.28 -15.61
CA LEU A 128 11.03 -7.89 -16.98
C LEU A 128 10.92 -6.36 -17.13
N LEU A 129 10.24 -5.68 -16.19
CA LEU A 129 10.15 -4.21 -16.16
C LEU A 129 11.53 -3.54 -16.03
N HIS A 130 12.46 -4.13 -15.29
CA HIS A 130 13.83 -3.62 -15.17
C HIS A 130 14.65 -3.80 -16.45
N GLN A 131 14.47 -4.92 -17.15
CA GLN A 131 15.12 -5.17 -18.44
C GLN A 131 14.63 -4.19 -19.52
N GLU A 132 13.34 -3.86 -19.51
CA GLU A 132 12.75 -2.90 -20.44
C GLU A 132 13.31 -1.48 -20.25
N LYS A 133 13.48 -1.04 -18.99
CA LYS A 133 14.15 0.23 -18.65
C LYS A 133 15.61 0.32 -19.12
N ALA A 134 16.30 -0.80 -19.26
CA ALA A 134 17.67 -0.84 -19.77
C ALA A 134 17.71 -0.76 -21.31
N PHE A 135 16.67 -1.26 -21.98
CA PHE A 135 16.52 -1.19 -23.43
C PHE A 135 16.18 0.24 -23.90
N ASP A 136 15.32 0.95 -23.16
CA ASP A 136 14.90 2.32 -23.49
C ASP A 136 16.02 3.38 -23.39
N ARG A 137 17.10 3.13 -22.65
CA ARG A 137 18.26 4.05 -22.58
C ARG A 137 19.02 4.15 -23.91
N LYS A 138 18.83 3.22 -24.84
CA LYS A 138 19.51 3.20 -26.14
C LYS A 138 18.65 3.76 -27.29
N ARG A 139 17.34 3.94 -27.11
CA ARG A 139 16.40 4.38 -28.15
C ARG A 139 15.89 5.81 -27.89
N SER A 140 16.69 6.75 -28.38
CA SER A 140 16.34 8.09 -28.90
C SER A 140 15.66 9.16 -28.01
N ALA A 141 16.15 10.38 -28.25
CA ALA A 141 15.68 11.69 -27.82
C ALA A 141 14.42 12.18 -28.58
N SER A 142 13.55 11.27 -29.02
CA SER A 142 12.32 11.60 -29.75
C SER A 142 11.10 11.59 -28.83
N ASN A 143 10.40 12.72 -28.79
CA ASN A 143 9.10 13.02 -28.15
C ASN A 143 8.98 12.77 -26.64
N THR A 144 9.55 13.70 -25.86
CA THR A 144 9.37 13.86 -24.40
C THR A 144 7.90 13.97 -23.95
N ALA A 145 6.99 14.42 -24.81
CA ALA A 145 5.57 14.54 -24.49
C ALA A 145 4.85 13.17 -24.39
N ASP A 146 5.07 12.27 -25.36
CA ASP A 146 4.46 10.93 -25.38
C ASP A 146 4.97 10.06 -24.21
N LYS A 147 6.27 10.14 -23.93
CA LYS A 147 6.88 9.46 -22.76
C LYS A 147 6.28 9.94 -21.44
N ARG A 148 5.94 11.23 -21.32
CA ARG A 148 5.30 11.78 -20.10
C ARG A 148 3.87 11.29 -19.94
N ALA A 149 3.10 11.20 -21.03
CA ALA A 149 1.73 10.68 -21.01
C ALA A 149 1.68 9.18 -20.61
N LYS A 150 2.55 8.35 -21.22
CA LYS A 150 2.69 6.92 -20.87
C LYS A 150 3.12 6.73 -19.42
N LEU A 151 4.04 7.55 -18.91
CA LEU A 151 4.47 7.49 -17.50
C LEU A 151 3.34 7.86 -16.53
N THR A 152 2.48 8.83 -16.88
CA THR A 152 1.33 9.18 -16.04
C THR A 152 0.27 8.09 -16.01
N ASP A 153 -0.03 7.43 -17.14
CA ASP A 153 -0.97 6.30 -17.20
C ASP A 153 -0.45 5.11 -16.37
N LEU A 154 0.82 4.75 -16.52
CA LEU A 154 1.44 3.67 -15.73
C LEU A 154 1.39 3.94 -14.22
N LYS A 155 1.63 5.19 -13.80
CA LYS A 155 1.52 5.58 -12.38
C LYS A 155 0.09 5.52 -11.86
N LEU A 156 -0.91 5.79 -12.69
CA LEU A 156 -2.32 5.68 -12.32
C LEU A 156 -2.68 4.20 -12.11
N ARG A 157 -2.36 3.33 -13.07
CA ARG A 157 -2.59 1.88 -12.96
C ARG A 157 -1.88 1.27 -11.75
N GLN A 158 -0.66 1.71 -11.45
CA GLN A 158 0.06 1.28 -10.25
C GLN A 158 -0.72 1.65 -8.97
N ARG A 159 -1.24 2.88 -8.86
CA ARG A 159 -2.05 3.29 -7.70
C ARG A 159 -3.35 2.50 -7.59
N GLU A 160 -4.00 2.19 -8.71
CA GLU A 160 -5.21 1.37 -8.72
C GLU A 160 -4.92 -0.06 -8.23
N ALA A 161 -3.80 -0.65 -8.67
CA ALA A 161 -3.35 -1.96 -8.20
C ALA A 161 -2.99 -1.94 -6.70
N ASP A 162 -2.25 -0.92 -6.24
CA ASP A 162 -1.87 -0.77 -4.83
C ASP A 162 -3.13 -0.62 -3.94
N ASN A 163 -4.14 0.14 -4.38
CA ASN A 163 -5.42 0.26 -3.68
C ASN A 163 -6.18 -1.07 -3.63
N ALA A 164 -6.21 -1.83 -4.73
CA ALA A 164 -6.88 -3.13 -4.78
C ALA A 164 -6.22 -4.16 -3.83
N ILE A 165 -4.88 -4.17 -3.75
CA ILE A 165 -4.14 -5.00 -2.79
C ILE A 165 -4.51 -4.60 -1.35
N LEU A 166 -4.52 -3.30 -1.05
CA LEU A 166 -4.88 -2.80 0.28
C LEU A 166 -6.32 -3.18 0.68
N GLU A 167 -7.28 -3.07 -0.24
CA GLU A 167 -8.66 -3.48 0.01
C GLU A 167 -8.79 -4.98 0.28
N TYR A 168 -8.04 -5.81 -0.45
CA TYR A 168 -7.98 -7.25 -0.23
C TYR A 168 -7.40 -7.59 1.15
N GLU A 169 -6.26 -7.00 1.53
CA GLU A 169 -5.63 -7.19 2.84
C GLU A 169 -6.55 -6.79 3.99
N LEU A 170 -7.22 -5.63 3.88
CA LEU A 170 -8.24 -5.20 4.84
C LEU A 170 -9.39 -6.20 4.94
N SER A 171 -9.80 -6.83 3.82
CA SER A 171 -10.87 -7.82 3.81
C SER A 171 -10.48 -9.14 4.50
N GLU A 172 -9.22 -9.57 4.37
CA GLU A 172 -8.69 -10.77 5.03
C GLU A 172 -8.48 -10.50 6.52
N ALA A 173 -7.93 -9.34 6.89
CA ALA A 173 -7.80 -8.92 8.28
C ALA A 173 -9.16 -8.88 8.99
N LYS A 174 -10.19 -8.32 8.34
CA LYS A 174 -11.56 -8.32 8.85
C LYS A 174 -12.10 -9.74 9.05
N ARG A 175 -11.86 -10.65 8.10
CA ARG A 175 -12.26 -12.07 8.22
C ARG A 175 -11.54 -12.77 9.36
N ALA A 176 -10.26 -12.49 9.58
CA ALA A 176 -9.51 -13.03 10.72
C ALA A 176 -10.06 -12.55 12.07
N ILE A 177 -10.39 -11.26 12.19
CA ILE A 177 -11.04 -10.68 13.38
C ILE A 177 -12.42 -11.31 13.62
N ASP A 178 -13.21 -11.50 12.57
CA ASP A 178 -14.52 -12.15 12.69
C ASP A 178 -14.39 -13.65 13.05
N ALA A 179 -13.33 -14.31 12.58
CA ALA A 179 -13.04 -15.70 12.89
C ALA A 179 -12.55 -15.92 14.34
N SER A 180 -11.75 -14.99 14.88
CA SER A 180 -11.31 -15.03 16.28
C SER A 180 -12.48 -14.74 17.24
N CYS A 181 -13.52 -14.08 16.76
CA CYS A 181 -14.64 -13.69 17.60
C CYS A 181 -15.68 -14.80 17.79
N ASN A 182 -15.52 -15.54 18.89
CA ASN A 182 -16.40 -16.64 19.29
C ASN A 182 -16.93 -16.48 20.71
N ASP A 183 -18.03 -17.20 21.01
CA ASP A 183 -18.58 -17.30 22.36
C ASP A 183 -17.85 -18.40 23.15
N GLN A 184 -17.24 -18.04 24.28
CA GLN A 184 -16.53 -18.97 25.15
C GLN A 184 -17.49 -19.82 26.02
N LEU A 185 -18.66 -19.28 26.40
CA LEU A 185 -19.64 -20.01 27.22
C LEU A 185 -20.52 -21.00 26.43
N GLY A 186 -20.32 -21.08 25.11
CA GLY A 186 -21.14 -21.86 24.19
C GLY A 186 -22.45 -21.15 23.80
N LYS A 187 -22.94 -21.45 22.59
CA LYS A 187 -24.05 -20.74 21.93
C LYS A 187 -25.34 -20.70 22.76
N SER A 188 -25.73 -21.82 23.39
CA SER A 188 -26.98 -21.92 24.16
C SER A 188 -27.00 -20.98 25.38
N ARG A 189 -25.92 -20.97 26.18
CA ARG A 189 -25.81 -20.09 27.35
C ARG A 189 -25.80 -18.62 26.94
N CYS A 190 -25.01 -18.27 25.92
CA CYS A 190 -24.95 -16.90 25.44
C CYS A 190 -26.27 -16.40 24.84
N GLN A 191 -27.01 -17.25 24.11
CA GLN A 191 -28.35 -16.92 23.61
C GLN A 191 -29.33 -16.66 24.75
N LYS A 192 -29.29 -17.48 25.80
CA LYS A 192 -30.09 -17.27 27.01
C LYS A 192 -29.78 -15.90 27.64
N TYR A 193 -28.51 -15.57 27.83
CA TYR A 193 -28.11 -14.27 28.39
C TYR A 193 -28.51 -13.08 27.52
N ARG A 194 -28.40 -13.21 26.20
CA ARG A 194 -28.89 -12.19 25.25
C ARG A 194 -30.39 -11.99 25.39
N LYS A 195 -31.18 -13.07 25.44
CA LYS A 195 -32.64 -13.02 25.59
C LYS A 195 -33.08 -12.26 26.85
N TYR A 196 -32.35 -12.42 27.96
CA TYR A 196 -32.62 -11.70 29.21
C TYR A 196 -32.00 -10.29 29.29
N GLY A 197 -31.32 -9.83 28.23
CA GLY A 197 -30.71 -8.49 28.19
C GLY A 197 -29.44 -8.34 29.05
N PHE A 198 -28.78 -9.44 29.42
CA PHE A 198 -27.57 -9.39 30.24
C PHE A 198 -26.33 -8.91 29.49
N CYS A 199 -26.31 -9.00 28.15
CA CYS A 199 -25.17 -8.57 27.33
C CYS A 199 -24.70 -7.14 27.66
N ARG A 200 -25.61 -6.23 28.01
CA ARG A 200 -25.26 -4.84 28.39
C ARG A 200 -25.02 -4.66 29.88
N LYS A 201 -25.56 -5.54 30.73
CA LYS A 201 -25.53 -5.41 32.19
C LYS A 201 -24.31 -6.09 32.82
N ASP A 202 -23.90 -7.24 32.28
CA ASP A 202 -22.79 -8.03 32.81
C ASP A 202 -21.55 -7.88 31.93
N TYR A 203 -20.50 -7.26 32.47
CA TYR A 203 -19.26 -7.02 31.75
C TYR A 203 -18.55 -8.33 31.36
N ARG A 204 -18.75 -9.42 32.09
CA ARG A 204 -18.12 -10.72 31.80
C ARG A 204 -18.63 -11.29 30.49
N LEU A 205 -19.91 -11.05 30.16
CA LEU A 205 -20.49 -11.48 28.89
C LEU A 205 -19.88 -10.76 27.68
N LYS A 206 -19.25 -9.60 27.88
CA LYS A 206 -18.46 -8.94 26.83
C LYS A 206 -17.24 -9.77 26.42
N LYS A 207 -16.68 -10.59 27.31
CA LYS A 207 -15.56 -11.50 27.00
C LYS A 207 -16.07 -12.89 26.62
N LEU A 208 -17.06 -13.38 27.35
CA LEU A 208 -17.52 -14.76 27.25
C LEU A 208 -18.54 -15.02 26.13
N CYS A 209 -19.28 -13.99 25.70
CA CYS A 209 -20.36 -14.10 24.73
C CYS A 209 -20.23 -13.03 23.63
N ARG A 210 -18.99 -12.76 23.19
CA ARG A 210 -18.67 -11.69 22.23
C ARG A 210 -19.55 -11.75 20.98
N LYS A 211 -19.71 -12.94 20.40
CA LYS A 211 -20.44 -13.15 19.15
C LYS A 211 -21.93 -13.00 19.34
N THR A 212 -22.51 -13.73 20.27
CA THR A 212 -23.95 -13.67 20.49
C THR A 212 -24.40 -12.29 20.95
N CYS A 213 -23.61 -11.61 21.79
CA CYS A 213 -23.94 -10.26 22.26
C CYS A 213 -23.61 -9.15 21.26
N GLY A 214 -23.04 -9.46 20.09
CA GLY A 214 -22.71 -8.48 19.06
C GLY A 214 -21.53 -7.58 19.42
N PHE A 215 -20.58 -8.08 20.20
CA PHE A 215 -19.30 -7.44 20.49
C PHE A 215 -18.17 -7.87 19.54
N CYS A 216 -18.45 -8.77 18.59
CA CYS A 216 -17.53 -9.06 17.48
C CYS A 216 -17.43 -7.89 16.51
N GLY A 217 -16.21 -7.57 16.08
CA GLY A 217 -15.97 -6.55 15.06
C GLY A 217 -16.40 -5.14 15.43
N VAL A 218 -16.91 -4.91 16.66
CA VAL A 218 -17.17 -3.57 17.18
C VAL A 218 -15.88 -3.03 17.75
N MET A 219 -14.90 -2.88 16.87
CA MET A 219 -13.78 -2.00 17.12
C MET A 219 -14.36 -0.64 17.53
N PRO A 220 -13.91 -0.06 18.66
CA PRO A 220 -14.38 1.26 19.04
C PRO A 220 -14.11 2.22 17.88
N LYS A 221 -15.11 3.05 17.54
CA LYS A 221 -14.97 4.00 16.44
C LYS A 221 -13.80 4.93 16.73
N VAL A 222 -12.72 4.76 15.98
CA VAL A 222 -11.54 5.60 16.08
C VAL A 222 -11.94 7.04 15.73
N PRO A 223 -11.62 8.04 16.58
CA PRO A 223 -11.83 9.43 16.24
C PRO A 223 -11.17 9.79 14.92
N HIS A 224 -11.83 10.63 14.11
CA HIS A 224 -11.29 11.01 12.80
C HIS A 224 -9.88 11.64 12.89
N CYS A 225 -9.63 12.43 13.93
CA CYS A 225 -8.33 13.04 14.19
C CYS A 225 -7.19 12.02 14.35
N ALA A 226 -7.45 10.81 14.85
CA ALA A 226 -6.41 9.84 15.12
C ALA A 226 -5.83 9.22 13.84
N LYS A 227 -6.59 9.30 12.74
CA LYS A 227 -6.14 8.88 11.40
C LYS A 227 -5.23 9.90 10.73
N THR A 228 -5.12 11.11 11.28
CA THR A 228 -4.21 12.13 10.73
C THR A 228 -2.77 11.81 11.12
N ALA A 229 -1.81 12.27 10.33
CA ALA A 229 -0.38 11.98 10.54
C ALA A 229 0.14 12.41 11.93
N LEU A 230 -0.46 13.44 12.53
CA LEU A 230 -0.08 13.98 13.83
C LEU A 230 -0.98 13.49 14.98
N GLY A 231 -2.08 12.80 14.66
CA GLY A 231 -3.05 12.30 15.63
C GLY A 231 -3.98 13.37 16.21
N CYS A 232 -4.58 13.06 17.36
CA CYS A 232 -5.50 13.94 18.06
C CYS A 232 -4.79 14.80 19.12
N CYS A 233 -5.41 15.93 19.43
CA CYS A 233 -5.21 16.62 20.70
C CYS A 233 -5.73 15.78 21.88
N TRP A 234 -5.44 16.20 23.11
CA TRP A 234 -5.86 15.52 24.34
C TRP A 234 -7.38 15.36 24.50
N ASP A 235 -8.18 16.11 23.73
CA ASP A 235 -9.64 16.06 23.72
C ASP A 235 -10.20 14.93 22.83
N PHE A 236 -9.33 14.20 22.13
CA PHE A 236 -9.62 13.15 21.16
C PHE A 236 -10.63 13.55 20.08
N GLN A 237 -10.74 14.85 19.79
CA GLN A 237 -11.68 15.40 18.80
C GLN A 237 -10.95 16.30 17.82
N THR A 238 -10.04 17.13 18.31
CA THR A 238 -9.33 18.11 17.50
C THR A 238 -8.11 17.45 16.85
N PRO A 239 -7.98 17.44 15.51
CA PRO A 239 -6.74 16.99 14.85
C PRO A 239 -5.59 17.93 15.17
N LYS A 240 -4.40 17.39 15.46
CA LYS A 240 -3.19 18.20 15.67
C LYS A 240 -2.75 18.84 14.35
N LYS A 241 -2.47 20.14 14.39
CA LYS A 241 -1.95 20.91 13.24
C LYS A 241 -0.43 20.75 13.07
N ASP A 242 0.28 20.63 14.17
CA ASP A 242 1.74 20.46 14.24
C ASP A 242 2.12 19.53 15.41
N GLY A 243 3.40 19.13 15.48
CA GLY A 243 3.90 18.27 16.55
C GLY A 243 3.77 18.89 17.96
N ALA A 244 3.77 20.22 18.04
CA ALA A 244 3.58 20.95 19.29
C ALA A 244 2.10 21.02 19.73
N GLY A 245 1.16 20.77 18.82
CA GLY A 245 -0.27 20.90 19.07
C GLY A 245 -0.71 22.35 19.31
N THR A 246 -0.21 23.31 18.53
CA THR A 246 -0.53 24.75 18.71
C THR A 246 -2.02 25.07 18.62
N ASN A 247 -2.78 24.24 17.90
CA ASN A 247 -4.23 24.35 17.77
C ASN A 247 -5.02 23.57 18.83
N CYS A 248 -4.35 22.86 19.74
CA CYS A 248 -5.04 22.07 20.73
C CYS A 248 -5.75 22.96 21.76
N PRO A 249 -6.94 22.55 22.26
CA PRO A 249 -7.62 23.30 23.30
C PRO A 249 -6.73 23.47 24.53
N LYS A 250 -6.86 24.61 25.21
CA LYS A 250 -6.11 24.86 26.46
C LYS A 250 -6.48 23.80 27.50
N CYS A 251 -5.48 23.13 28.07
CA CYS A 251 -5.68 22.14 29.12
C CYS A 251 -6.13 22.81 30.43
N ARG A 252 -7.44 22.73 30.71
CA ARG A 252 -8.03 23.21 31.97
C ARG A 252 -9.33 22.49 32.26
N ASP A 253 -9.64 22.37 33.53
CA ASP A 253 -10.94 21.88 33.96
C ASP A 253 -12.06 22.86 33.62
N ASN A 254 -13.28 22.35 33.50
CA ASN A 254 -14.44 23.19 33.28
C ASN A 254 -14.65 24.10 34.51
N PRO A 255 -14.57 25.44 34.37
CA PRO A 255 -14.65 26.36 35.51
C PRO A 255 -16.01 26.28 36.22
N LYS A 256 -17.09 25.96 35.49
CA LYS A 256 -18.44 25.80 36.05
C LYS A 256 -18.58 24.53 36.90
N LYS A 257 -17.61 23.62 36.84
CA LYS A 257 -17.62 22.31 37.52
C LYS A 257 -16.43 22.12 38.46
N ARG A 258 -15.75 23.20 38.86
CA ARG A 258 -14.57 23.14 39.76
C ARG A 258 -14.80 22.32 41.04
N ARG A 259 -15.97 22.47 41.69
CA ARG A 259 -16.32 21.68 42.87
C ARG A 259 -16.44 20.19 42.56
N VAL A 260 -17.01 19.84 41.41
CA VAL A 260 -17.17 18.45 40.94
C VAL A 260 -15.79 17.86 40.65
N CYS A 261 -14.90 18.60 39.98
CA CYS A 261 -13.55 18.14 39.71
C CYS A 261 -12.79 17.78 40.99
N LYS A 262 -12.85 18.65 42.01
CA LYS A 262 -12.19 18.39 43.30
C LYS A 262 -12.82 17.22 44.08
N MET A 263 -14.15 17.11 44.06
CA MET A 263 -14.86 16.11 44.85
C MET A 263 -14.75 14.70 44.28
N PHE A 264 -14.74 14.58 42.95
CA PHE A 264 -14.79 13.30 42.24
C PHE A 264 -13.48 12.97 41.52
N GLU A 265 -12.37 13.61 41.90
CA GLU A 265 -11.02 13.28 41.42
C GLU A 265 -10.69 11.77 41.50
N PRO A 266 -11.06 11.04 42.58
CA PRO A 266 -10.83 9.59 42.63
C PRO A 266 -11.52 8.79 41.52
N ASP A 267 -12.60 9.32 40.93
CA ASP A 267 -13.33 8.66 39.85
C ASP A 267 -12.62 8.77 38.49
N CYS A 268 -11.54 9.55 38.36
CA CYS A 268 -10.81 9.72 37.10
C CYS A 268 -10.36 8.39 36.47
N ASN A 269 -10.06 7.37 37.29
CA ASN A 269 -9.66 6.03 36.85
C ASN A 269 -10.83 5.05 36.71
N SER A 270 -12.06 5.49 36.96
CA SER A 270 -13.25 4.65 36.80
C SER A 270 -13.49 4.32 35.32
N ASN A 271 -13.80 3.06 35.04
CA ASN A 271 -14.22 2.59 33.72
C ASN A 271 -15.72 2.81 33.44
N LYS A 272 -16.44 3.41 34.39
CA LYS A 272 -17.86 3.76 34.28
C LYS A 272 -18.05 5.17 33.70
N ASP A 273 -19.31 5.55 33.50
CA ASP A 273 -19.70 6.87 33.00
C ASP A 273 -19.16 8.02 33.85
N ALA A 274 -19.02 7.82 35.17
CA ALA A 274 -18.42 8.80 36.08
C ALA A 274 -16.98 9.14 35.69
N GLY A 275 -16.13 8.15 35.43
CA GLY A 275 -14.75 8.40 35.02
C GLY A 275 -14.64 9.03 33.63
N SER A 276 -15.48 8.60 32.69
CA SER A 276 -15.58 9.24 31.37
C SER A 276 -16.00 10.72 31.48
N PHE A 277 -17.00 11.00 32.32
CA PHE A 277 -17.44 12.36 32.62
C PHE A 277 -16.32 13.19 33.24
N MET A 278 -15.59 12.63 34.20
CA MET A 278 -14.48 13.31 34.88
C MET A 278 -13.33 13.60 33.92
N ARG A 279 -12.88 12.64 33.11
CA ARG A 279 -11.80 12.86 32.13
C ARG A 279 -12.17 13.92 31.08
N LYS A 280 -13.45 14.00 30.68
CA LYS A 280 -13.93 15.01 29.73
C LYS A 280 -14.12 16.39 30.36
N THR A 281 -14.64 16.45 31.58
CA THR A 281 -15.03 17.71 32.25
C THR A 281 -13.87 18.32 33.03
N CYS A 282 -13.00 17.47 33.57
CA CYS A 282 -11.90 17.79 34.47
C CYS A 282 -10.58 17.16 33.95
N PRO A 283 -10.18 17.43 32.68
CA PRO A 283 -9.04 16.79 32.07
C PRO A 283 -7.71 17.13 32.75
N ARG A 284 -7.60 18.28 33.43
CA ARG A 284 -6.38 18.65 34.16
C ARG A 284 -6.34 17.96 35.52
N THR A 285 -7.45 17.96 36.26
CA THR A 285 -7.56 17.22 37.53
C THR A 285 -7.30 15.72 37.30
N CYS A 286 -7.85 15.14 36.23
CA CYS A 286 -7.62 13.73 35.89
C CYS A 286 -6.27 13.44 35.21
N GLY A 287 -5.38 14.42 35.06
CA GLY A 287 -4.08 14.25 34.41
C GLY A 287 -4.18 13.77 32.95
N VAL A 288 -5.29 14.01 32.25
CA VAL A 288 -5.47 13.68 30.83
C VAL A 288 -4.63 14.61 29.94
N CYS A 289 -4.39 15.83 30.41
CA CYS A 289 -3.63 16.85 29.70
C CYS A 289 -2.74 17.67 30.64
N GLY A 290 -1.82 18.44 30.06
CA GLY A 290 -0.95 19.38 30.77
C GLY A 290 0.46 18.83 31.01
N GLU A 291 1.27 19.60 31.73
CA GLU A 291 2.57 19.13 32.22
C GLU A 291 2.35 17.98 33.20
N GLY A 292 3.01 16.84 32.95
CA GLY A 292 2.81 15.62 33.73
C GLY A 292 1.51 14.87 33.40
N ALA A 293 0.94 15.07 32.20
CA ALA A 293 -0.18 14.24 31.75
C ALA A 293 0.15 12.75 31.91
N MET A 294 -0.73 12.01 32.59
CA MET A 294 -0.53 10.60 32.88
C MET A 294 -0.62 9.78 31.59
N CYS A 295 0.42 8.99 31.37
CA CYS A 295 0.44 7.95 30.36
C CYS A 295 -0.42 6.77 30.83
N MET A 296 -1.69 6.79 30.42
CA MET A 296 -2.65 5.72 30.73
C MET A 296 -3.46 5.33 29.49
N ASP A 297 -3.87 4.07 29.47
CA ASP A 297 -4.87 3.54 28.56
C ASP A 297 -6.25 4.08 28.92
N ASP A 298 -7.21 4.03 28.00
CA ASP A 298 -8.60 4.37 28.30
C ASP A 298 -9.15 3.33 29.29
N PRO A 299 -9.57 3.72 30.51
CA PRO A 299 -10.10 2.77 31.50
C PRO A 299 -11.30 1.95 30.98
N ALA A 300 -12.06 2.47 30.02
CA ALA A 300 -13.18 1.76 29.41
C ALA A 300 -12.75 0.71 28.36
N LYS A 301 -11.46 0.66 28.00
CA LYS A 301 -10.86 -0.24 27.01
C LYS A 301 -9.61 -0.97 27.51
N GLU A 302 -9.06 -0.60 28.66
CA GLU A 302 -7.87 -1.18 29.28
C GLU A 302 -7.86 -2.71 29.26
N MET A 303 -9.01 -3.35 29.55
CA MET A 303 -9.14 -4.80 29.55
C MET A 303 -8.88 -5.48 28.19
N TYR A 304 -8.89 -4.73 27.09
CA TYR A 304 -8.60 -5.21 25.74
C TYR A 304 -7.20 -4.84 25.28
N CYS A 305 -6.54 -3.87 25.91
CA CYS A 305 -5.26 -3.35 25.43
C CYS A 305 -4.16 -4.42 25.44
N GLU A 306 -4.10 -5.27 26.46
CA GLU A 306 -3.12 -6.38 26.51
C GLU A 306 -3.37 -7.41 25.39
N GLU A 307 -4.64 -7.79 25.15
CA GLU A 307 -5.02 -8.69 24.06
C GLU A 307 -4.65 -8.09 22.70
N TRP A 308 -5.03 -6.83 22.45
CA TRP A 308 -4.72 -6.13 21.20
C TRP A 308 -3.21 -5.94 20.99
N SER A 309 -2.46 -5.66 22.05
CA SER A 309 -1.00 -5.56 21.98
C SER A 309 -0.36 -6.89 21.59
N ASN A 310 -0.80 -8.00 22.20
CA ASN A 310 -0.29 -9.34 21.87
C ASN A 310 -0.67 -9.77 20.45
N GLU A 311 -1.75 -9.23 19.90
CA GLU A 311 -2.16 -9.42 18.51
C GLU A 311 -1.40 -8.52 17.51
N GLY A 312 -0.46 -7.68 17.96
CA GLY A 312 0.32 -6.78 17.10
C GLY A 312 -0.47 -5.55 16.62
N MET A 313 -1.52 -5.15 17.34
CA MET A 313 -2.32 -3.98 16.98
C MET A 313 -1.61 -2.65 17.26
N CYS A 314 -0.57 -2.63 18.09
CA CYS A 314 0.23 -1.42 18.35
C CYS A 314 0.90 -0.91 17.06
N GLU A 315 1.32 -1.81 16.19
CA GLU A 315 1.98 -1.52 14.91
C GLU A 315 0.95 -1.38 13.78
N THR A 316 0.00 -2.33 13.70
CA THR A 316 -0.94 -2.40 12.58
C THR A 316 -2.11 -1.41 12.68
N GLU A 317 -2.53 -1.06 13.90
CA GLU A 317 -3.69 -0.20 14.19
C GLU A 317 -3.32 1.00 15.07
N LYS A 318 -2.17 1.60 14.78
CA LYS A 318 -1.60 2.74 15.51
C LYS A 318 -2.60 3.89 15.78
N PRO A 319 -3.47 4.31 14.85
CA PRO A 319 -4.50 5.31 15.13
C PRO A 319 -5.40 4.93 16.30
N MET A 320 -5.84 3.68 16.38
CA MET A 320 -6.70 3.20 17.47
C MET A 320 -5.91 3.12 18.78
N MET A 321 -4.73 2.53 18.75
CA MET A 321 -3.93 2.31 19.94
C MET A 321 -3.44 3.62 20.56
N SER A 322 -3.14 4.63 19.75
CA SER A 322 -2.80 5.98 20.22
C SER A 322 -3.94 6.70 20.97
N VAL A 323 -5.18 6.22 20.85
CA VAL A 323 -6.34 6.76 21.55
C VAL A 323 -6.68 5.94 22.79
N TYR A 324 -6.74 4.62 22.64
CA TYR A 324 -7.28 3.75 23.69
C TYR A 324 -6.22 3.01 24.51
N CYS A 325 -5.03 2.75 23.95
CA CYS A 325 -4.03 1.86 24.53
C CYS A 325 -2.62 2.48 24.51
N ARG A 326 -2.53 3.78 24.81
CA ARG A 326 -1.29 4.55 24.75
C ARG A 326 -0.21 3.98 25.66
N LYS A 327 -0.56 3.61 26.90
CA LYS A 327 0.39 3.07 27.87
C LYS A 327 0.84 1.68 27.44
N THR A 328 -0.10 0.80 27.13
CA THR A 328 0.23 -0.57 26.72
C THR A 328 1.10 -0.59 25.46
N CYS A 329 0.83 0.27 24.49
CA CYS A 329 1.62 0.36 23.26
C CYS A 329 2.82 1.33 23.33
N GLY A 330 3.11 1.96 24.47
CA GLY A 330 4.22 2.92 24.61
C GLY A 330 4.10 4.19 23.75
N ILE A 331 2.88 4.65 23.45
CA ILE A 331 2.56 5.81 22.58
C ILE A 331 2.23 7.06 23.44
N CYS A 332 3.02 7.28 24.48
CA CYS A 332 3.01 8.52 25.25
C CYS A 332 4.21 9.38 24.80
#